data_AF-A0A254T917-F1
#
_entry.id   AF-A0A254T917-F1
#
_cell.length_a   1.000
_cell.length_b   1.000
_cell.length_c   1.000
_cell.angle_alpha   90.00
_cell.angle_beta   90.00
_cell.angle_gamma   90.00
#
_symmetry.space_group_name_H-M   'P 1'
#
loop_
_entity.id
_entity.type
_entity.pdbx_description
1 polymer ?
#
loop_
_entity_poly.entity_id
_entity_poly.type
_entity_poly.pdbx_seq_one_letter_code
_entity_poly.pdbx_strand_id
1 'polypeptide(L)'
;MDGNGTVDMVTLAFSDAVMLSAITLGWTKTDSDISVLRYTGTSKPAINGKSISGLFSSGWELVGSYADLTSGTAKSINPLGLYSSLWMISAYSSSYGMTGTGLSNGNDYVKLGSISGKTAPPPTHVPEPGTLALMGAAAAGFIATRRRRKA
;
A
#
# COMPACT_ATOMS: atom_id res chain seq x y z
N MET A 1 19.85 -4.49 5.37
CA MET A 1 19.37 -3.23 5.95
C MET A 1 19.70 -3.31 7.43
N ASP A 2 20.29 -2.27 7.97
CA ASP A 2 20.44 -2.08 9.40
C ASP A 2 20.05 -0.67 9.84
N GLY A 3 19.78 -0.52 11.14
CA GLY A 3 19.49 0.76 11.78
C GLY A 3 20.66 1.30 12.61
N ASN A 4 21.86 0.72 12.52
CA ASN A 4 22.94 1.02 13.44
C ASN A 4 23.79 2.22 12.96
N GLY A 5 23.55 3.39 13.54
CA GLY A 5 24.23 4.64 13.18
C GLY A 5 23.62 5.33 11.95
N THR A 6 23.34 4.57 10.90
CA THR A 6 22.53 5.00 9.76
C THR A 6 21.30 4.11 9.59
N VAL A 7 20.24 4.65 8.99
CA VAL A 7 19.02 3.89 8.71
C VAL A 7 19.04 3.48 7.25
N ASP A 8 19.27 2.20 7.00
CA ASP A 8 19.16 1.63 5.66
C ASP A 8 17.72 1.52 5.21
N MET A 9 17.52 1.72 3.91
CA MET A 9 16.22 1.62 3.27
C MET A 9 16.33 0.99 1.88
N VAL A 10 15.29 0.23 1.52
CA VAL A 10 15.09 -0.34 0.19
C VAL A 10 13.83 0.26 -0.39
N THR A 11 13.92 0.74 -1.63
CA THR A 11 12.75 1.23 -2.38
C THR A 11 12.31 0.18 -3.39
N LEU A 12 11.01 -0.09 -3.42
CA LEU A 12 10.35 -0.97 -4.36
C LEU A 12 9.54 -0.11 -5.32
N ALA A 13 9.75 -0.31 -6.62
CA ALA A 13 9.01 0.36 -7.67
C ALA A 13 8.23 -0.66 -8.50
N PHE A 14 6.95 -0.40 -8.66
CA PHE A 14 6.02 -1.21 -9.44
C PHE A 14 5.46 -0.36 -10.57
N SER A 15 5.16 -0.98 -11.71
CA SER A 15 4.51 -0.31 -12.84
C SER A 15 3.06 0.05 -12.53
N ASP A 16 2.41 -0.74 -11.67
CA ASP A 16 1.02 -0.59 -11.26
C ASP A 16 0.90 -0.20 -9.78
N ALA A 17 -0.29 0.28 -9.39
CA ALA A 17 -0.63 0.46 -7.99
C ALA A 17 -0.75 -0.92 -7.30
N VAL A 18 0.14 -1.17 -6.32
CA VAL A 18 0.16 -2.41 -5.53
C VAL A 18 -0.15 -2.09 -4.08
N MET A 19 -1.02 -2.89 -3.47
CA MET A 19 -1.23 -2.93 -2.04
C MET A 19 -0.32 -3.99 -1.44
N LEU A 20 0.78 -3.58 -0.81
CA LEU A 20 1.61 -4.50 -0.03
C LEU A 20 0.84 -4.94 1.22
N SER A 21 0.81 -6.25 1.47
CA SER A 21 0.03 -6.86 2.55
C SER A 21 0.89 -7.59 3.58
N ALA A 22 2.04 -8.12 3.17
CA ALA A 22 2.95 -8.80 4.09
C ALA A 22 4.41 -8.67 3.65
N ILE A 23 5.30 -8.71 4.63
CA ILE A 23 6.76 -8.80 4.43
C ILE A 23 7.25 -10.02 5.20
N THR A 24 8.12 -10.80 4.57
CA THR A 24 8.87 -11.88 5.22
C THR A 24 10.35 -11.52 5.20
N LEU A 25 10.98 -11.56 6.36
CA LEU A 25 12.43 -11.43 6.44
C LEU A 25 13.08 -12.80 6.16
N GLY A 26 14.11 -12.81 5.31
CA GLY A 26 14.88 -14.02 5.02
C GLY A 26 15.99 -14.27 6.04
N TRP A 27 16.36 -13.23 6.78
CA TRP A 27 17.37 -13.30 7.84
C TRP A 27 17.22 -12.10 8.77
N THR A 28 17.46 -12.32 10.06
CA THR A 28 17.52 -11.28 11.09
C THR A 28 18.66 -11.56 12.08
N LYS A 29 19.14 -10.52 12.78
CA LYS A 29 20.09 -10.65 13.90
C LYS A 29 19.91 -9.51 14.89
N THR A 30 20.03 -9.83 16.18
CA THR A 30 19.88 -8.90 17.32
C THR A 30 18.47 -8.35 17.49
N ASP A 31 18.01 -7.52 16.55
CA ASP A 31 16.68 -6.96 16.51
C ASP A 31 16.17 -6.93 15.05
N SER A 32 14.88 -6.67 14.85
CA SER A 32 14.23 -6.82 13.54
C SER A 32 13.02 -5.92 13.36
N ASP A 33 13.17 -4.66 13.76
CA ASP A 33 12.13 -3.67 13.58
C ASP A 33 12.24 -3.01 12.20
N ILE A 34 11.08 -2.86 11.53
CA ILE A 34 11.03 -2.21 10.23
C ILE A 34 10.01 -1.08 10.20
N SER A 35 10.24 -0.12 9.32
CA SER A 35 9.23 0.88 8.95
C SER A 35 8.88 0.76 7.48
N VAL A 36 7.60 0.91 7.17
CA VAL A 36 7.06 0.84 5.81
C VAL A 36 6.43 2.18 5.47
N LEU A 37 6.87 2.74 4.35
CA LEU A 37 6.34 3.96 3.78
C LEU A 37 5.80 3.69 2.39
N ARG A 38 4.80 4.47 2.00
CA ARG A 38 4.31 4.52 0.63
C ARG A 38 4.51 5.91 0.06
N TYR A 39 4.67 5.99 -1.24
CA TYR A 39 4.66 7.26 -1.93
C TYR A 39 3.24 7.64 -2.35
N THR A 40 2.82 8.87 -2.07
CA THR A 40 1.52 9.43 -2.44
C THR A 40 1.63 10.65 -3.36
N GLY A 41 2.85 11.12 -3.62
CA GLY A 41 3.09 12.21 -4.56
C GLY A 41 2.80 11.82 -6.01
N THR A 42 2.66 12.83 -6.86
CA THR A 42 2.39 12.67 -8.31
C THR A 42 3.65 12.77 -9.18
N SER A 43 4.75 13.27 -8.61
CA SER A 43 6.04 13.46 -9.30
C SER A 43 7.04 12.38 -8.90
N LYS A 44 8.23 12.34 -9.53
CA LYS A 44 9.29 11.42 -9.09
C LYS A 44 9.70 11.72 -7.64
N PRO A 45 9.72 10.72 -6.73
CA PRO A 45 10.14 10.95 -5.35
C PRO A 45 11.58 11.42 -5.26
N ALA A 46 11.83 12.49 -4.51
CA ALA A 46 13.16 12.96 -4.16
C ALA A 46 13.58 12.35 -2.81
N ILE A 47 14.52 11.40 -2.84
CA ILE A 47 15.07 10.74 -1.65
C ILE A 47 16.47 11.30 -1.32
N ASN A 48 17.27 11.59 -2.35
CA ASN A 48 18.65 12.02 -2.18
C ASN A 48 18.74 13.37 -1.44
N GLY A 49 19.63 13.45 -0.44
CA GLY A 49 19.86 14.64 0.37
C GLY A 49 18.70 14.99 1.33
N LYS A 50 17.70 14.11 1.49
CA LYS A 50 16.60 14.31 2.44
C LYS A 50 16.90 13.62 3.76
N SER A 51 16.59 14.29 4.87
CA SER A 51 16.43 13.62 6.16
C SER A 51 15.18 12.74 6.14
N ILE A 52 15.08 11.81 7.09
CA ILE A 52 13.86 11.01 7.32
C ILE A 52 12.63 11.90 7.44
N SER A 53 12.70 12.97 8.24
CA SER A 53 11.60 13.94 8.38
C SER A 53 11.27 14.68 7.06
N GLY A 54 12.28 14.92 6.22
CA GLY A 54 12.11 15.56 4.91
C GLY A 54 11.40 14.68 3.89
N LEU A 55 11.35 13.36 4.09
CA LEU A 55 10.62 12.45 3.21
C LEU A 55 9.12 12.74 3.21
N PHE A 56 8.54 13.09 4.37
CA PHE A 56 7.12 13.43 4.48
C PHE A 56 6.73 14.64 3.64
N SER A 57 7.57 15.68 3.67
CA SER A 57 7.40 16.86 2.79
C SER A 57 7.60 16.55 1.31
N SER A 58 8.22 15.42 0.99
CA SER A 58 8.53 14.99 -0.37
C SER A 58 7.52 13.96 -0.91
N GLY A 59 6.36 13.80 -0.27
CA GLY A 59 5.27 12.93 -0.74
C GLY A 59 5.35 11.48 -0.25
N TRP A 60 6.19 11.18 0.74
CA TRP A 60 6.16 9.90 1.44
C TRP A 60 5.19 9.96 2.61
N GLU A 61 4.49 8.85 2.85
CA GLU A 61 3.59 8.68 3.97
C GLU A 61 3.98 7.41 4.72
N LEU A 62 4.08 7.50 6.05
CA LEU A 62 4.31 6.33 6.89
C LEU A 62 3.04 5.46 6.89
N VAL A 63 3.20 4.20 6.51
CA VAL A 63 2.13 3.19 6.53
C VAL A 63 2.09 2.51 7.89
N GLY A 64 3.26 2.24 8.46
CA GLY A 64 3.40 1.73 9.82
C GLY A 64 4.82 1.29 10.15
N SER A 65 5.08 1.12 11.44
CA SER A 65 6.29 0.50 11.97
C SER A 65 5.92 -0.82 12.65
N TYR A 66 6.76 -1.83 12.48
CA TYR A 66 6.48 -3.20 12.87
C TYR A 66 7.64 -3.77 13.65
N ALA A 67 7.39 -4.15 14.90
CA ALA A 67 8.41 -4.69 15.79
C ALA A 67 8.60 -6.20 15.63
N ASP A 68 9.79 -6.67 16.02
CA ASP A 68 10.12 -8.07 16.30
C ASP A 68 9.74 -9.02 15.15
N LEU A 69 10.17 -8.73 13.92
CA LEU A 69 9.87 -9.61 12.79
C LEU A 69 10.70 -10.90 12.85
N THR A 70 10.01 -12.03 12.93
CA THR A 70 10.64 -13.36 12.88
C THR A 70 11.04 -13.75 11.46
N SER A 71 12.32 -14.11 11.27
CA SER A 71 12.82 -14.66 10.01
C SER A 71 12.00 -15.87 9.55
N GLY A 72 11.69 -15.93 8.25
CA GLY A 72 10.85 -16.99 7.64
C GLY A 72 9.36 -16.89 7.95
N THR A 73 8.92 -15.92 8.76
CA THR A 73 7.50 -15.71 9.08
C THR A 73 6.98 -14.45 8.40
N ALA A 74 5.82 -14.55 7.75
CA ALA A 74 5.17 -13.40 7.13
C ALA A 74 4.57 -12.48 8.20
N LYS A 75 5.02 -11.23 8.25
CA LYS A 75 4.42 -10.17 9.06
C LYS A 75 3.38 -9.44 8.22
N SER A 76 2.12 -9.42 8.70
CA SER A 76 1.07 -8.61 8.08
C SER A 76 1.36 -7.12 8.29
N ILE A 77 1.23 -6.34 7.22
CA ILE A 77 1.46 -4.90 7.21
C ILE A 77 0.28 -4.20 6.53
N ASN A 78 0.28 -2.86 6.54
CA ASN A 78 -0.68 -2.03 5.82
C ASN A 78 -2.16 -2.41 6.11
N PRO A 79 -2.60 -2.35 7.38
CA PRO A 79 -3.94 -2.78 7.77
C PRO A 79 -5.06 -1.95 7.10
N LEU A 80 -4.74 -0.75 6.63
CA LEU A 80 -5.68 0.14 5.94
C LEU A 80 -5.83 -0.19 4.44
N GLY A 81 -5.10 -1.18 3.91
CA GLY A 81 -5.22 -1.59 2.52
C GLY A 81 -4.81 -0.51 1.52
N LEU A 82 -3.80 0.28 1.87
CA LEU A 82 -3.32 1.39 1.05
C LEU A 82 -2.56 0.90 -0.18
N TYR A 83 -2.72 1.60 -1.30
CA TYR A 83 -2.04 1.31 -2.56
C TYR A 83 -0.94 2.35 -2.82
N SER A 84 0.13 1.91 -3.49
CA SER A 84 1.13 2.78 -4.12
C SER A 84 1.91 2.01 -5.19
N SER A 85 2.47 2.72 -6.16
CA SER A 85 3.46 2.19 -7.11
C SER A 85 4.89 2.28 -6.57
N LEU A 86 5.14 3.08 -5.52
CA LEU A 86 6.44 3.15 -4.86
C LEU A 86 6.31 2.94 -3.35
N TRP A 87 7.05 1.96 -2.86
CA TRP A 87 7.11 1.60 -1.45
C TRP A 87 8.54 1.71 -0.96
N MET A 88 8.70 2.06 0.31
CA MET A 88 10.00 2.08 0.97
C MET A 88 9.89 1.25 2.23
N ILE A 89 10.87 0.36 2.40
CA ILE A 89 11.02 -0.45 3.60
C ILE A 89 12.37 -0.08 4.19
N SER A 90 12.39 0.31 5.46
CA SER A 90 13.62 0.66 6.15
C SER A 90 13.76 -0.12 7.45
N ALA A 91 14.97 -0.15 8.00
CA ALA A 91 15.12 -0.38 9.43
C ALA A 91 14.28 0.66 10.21
N TYR A 92 13.83 0.30 11.41
CA TYR A 92 13.02 1.21 12.21
C TYR A 92 13.81 2.46 12.62
N SER A 93 13.09 3.57 12.72
CA SER A 93 13.60 4.81 13.29
C SER A 93 12.46 5.60 13.92
N SER A 94 12.62 6.00 15.18
CA SER A 94 11.71 6.95 15.83
C SER A 94 11.63 8.31 15.12
N SER A 95 12.55 8.62 14.20
CA SER A 95 12.48 9.82 13.35
C SER A 95 11.26 9.83 12.41
N TYR A 96 10.63 8.68 12.16
CA TYR A 96 9.37 8.60 11.43
C TYR A 96 8.15 9.05 12.27
N GLY A 97 8.32 9.32 13.57
CA GLY A 97 7.29 9.85 14.45
C GLY A 97 6.33 8.80 15.03
N MET A 98 6.44 7.53 14.63
CA MET A 98 5.70 6.43 15.25
C MET A 98 6.61 5.70 16.24
N THR A 99 6.21 5.69 17.50
CA THR A 99 6.85 4.92 18.57
C THR A 99 5.82 3.96 19.16
N GLY A 100 6.24 2.77 19.58
CA GLY A 100 5.33 1.75 20.11
C GLY A 100 6.07 0.68 20.89
N THR A 101 5.32 -0.20 21.54
CA THR A 101 5.89 -1.31 22.31
C THR A 101 6.69 -2.23 21.40
N GLY A 102 7.91 -2.57 21.83
CA GLY A 102 8.82 -3.44 21.06
C GLY A 102 9.63 -2.72 19.99
N LEU A 103 9.35 -1.44 19.68
CA LEU A 103 10.12 -0.69 18.68
C LEU A 103 11.35 -0.02 19.31
N SER A 104 12.55 -0.31 18.82
CA SER A 104 13.79 0.24 19.35
C SER A 104 14.72 0.73 18.23
N ASN A 105 15.36 1.90 18.43
CA ASN A 105 16.27 2.41 17.40
C ASN A 105 17.56 1.58 17.36
N GLY A 106 17.90 1.10 16.18
CA GLY A 106 19.21 0.53 15.89
C GLY A 106 19.29 -0.96 16.22
N ASN A 107 20.37 -1.59 15.76
CA ASN A 107 20.56 -3.05 15.81
C ASN A 107 19.52 -3.89 15.02
N ASP A 108 18.72 -3.24 14.18
CA ASP A 108 17.76 -3.88 13.27
C ASP A 108 18.43 -4.54 12.05
N TYR A 109 19.23 -5.59 12.26
CA TYR A 109 19.95 -6.23 11.16
C TYR A 109 19.03 -7.20 10.41
N VAL A 110 18.53 -6.78 9.24
CA VAL A 110 17.54 -7.57 8.49
C VAL A 110 17.87 -7.72 7.01
N LYS A 111 17.43 -8.84 6.42
CA LYS A 111 17.36 -9.05 4.98
C LYS A 111 15.94 -9.37 4.57
N LEU A 112 15.44 -8.68 3.53
CA LEU A 112 14.14 -9.00 2.93
C LEU A 112 14.22 -10.37 2.26
N GLY A 113 13.28 -11.24 2.60
CA GLY A 113 13.13 -12.56 1.98
C GLY A 113 12.07 -12.53 0.89
N SER A 114 10.86 -12.11 1.25
CA SER A 114 9.77 -11.95 0.29
C SER A 114 8.84 -10.79 0.68
N ILE A 115 8.12 -10.30 -0.33
CA ILE A 115 7.09 -9.28 -0.18
C ILE A 115 5.83 -9.82 -0.84
N SER A 116 4.69 -9.64 -0.18
CA SER A 116 3.38 -10.05 -0.69
C SER A 116 2.49 -8.83 -0.85
N GLY A 117 1.67 -8.84 -1.88
CA GLY A 117 0.71 -7.79 -2.15
C GLY A 117 -0.23 -8.18 -3.28
N LYS A 118 -1.19 -7.32 -3.55
CA LYS A 118 -2.13 -7.46 -4.67
C LYS A 118 -2.19 -6.17 -5.48
N THR A 119 -2.30 -6.31 -6.79
CA THR A 119 -2.60 -5.17 -7.67
C THR A 119 -4.01 -4.65 -7.42
N ALA A 120 -4.25 -3.40 -7.79
CA ALA A 120 -5.61 -2.88 -7.80
C ALA A 120 -6.47 -3.76 -8.75
N PRO A 121 -7.70 -4.12 -8.37
CA PRO A 121 -8.59 -4.82 -9.29
C PRO A 121 -8.77 -3.98 -10.55
N PRO A 122 -8.79 -4.60 -11.75
CA PRO A 122 -9.01 -3.86 -12.98
C PRO A 122 -10.35 -3.10 -12.89
N PRO A 123 -10.45 -1.89 -13.43
CA PRO A 123 -11.69 -1.13 -13.39
C PRO A 123 -12.79 -1.95 -14.06
N THR A 124 -13.90 -2.16 -13.35
CA THR A 124 -15.06 -2.89 -13.87
C THR A 124 -15.82 -1.99 -14.84
N HIS A 125 -15.27 -1.77 -16.04
CA HIS A 125 -16.01 -1.21 -17.16
C HIS A 125 -16.79 -2.33 -17.85
N VAL A 126 -17.76 -2.91 -17.14
CA VAL A 126 -18.80 -3.69 -17.80
C VAL A 126 -19.91 -2.69 -18.14
N PRO A 127 -20.21 -2.45 -19.44
CA PRO A 127 -21.40 -1.69 -19.81
C PRO A 127 -22.60 -2.28 -19.07
N GLU A 128 -23.42 -1.43 -18.46
CA GLU A 128 -24.65 -1.85 -17.79
C GLU A 128 -25.38 -2.86 -18.69
N PRO A 129 -25.84 -4.01 -18.15
CA PRO A 129 -26.39 -5.06 -19.00
C PRO A 129 -27.46 -4.50 -19.92
N GLY A 130 -27.37 -4.76 -21.23
CA GLY A 130 -28.37 -4.32 -22.20
C GLY A 130 -29.80 -4.77 -21.85
N THR A 131 -29.95 -5.75 -20.95
CA THR A 131 -31.19 -6.13 -20.29
C THR A 131 -31.85 -4.98 -19.52
N LEU A 132 -31.12 -4.06 -18.87
CA LEU A 132 -31.70 -2.88 -18.23
C LEU A 132 -32.28 -1.91 -19.27
N ALA A 133 -31.55 -1.67 -20.36
CA ALA A 133 -32.03 -0.86 -21.47
C ALA A 133 -33.27 -1.49 -22.13
N LEU A 134 -33.26 -2.82 -22.33
CA LEU A 134 -34.38 -3.56 -22.90
C LEU A 134 -35.60 -3.57 -21.96
N MET A 135 -35.37 -3.72 -20.65
CA MET A 135 -36.44 -3.68 -19.64
C MET A 135 -37.04 -2.26 -19.55
N GLY A 136 -36.22 -1.23 -19.67
CA GLY A 136 -36.67 0.17 -19.80
C GLY A 136 -37.49 0.41 -21.06
N ALA A 137 -37.04 -0.10 -22.21
CA ALA A 137 -37.75 0.00 -23.48
C ALA A 137 -39.10 -0.75 -23.45
N ALA A 138 -39.13 -1.95 -22.86
CA ALA A 138 -40.35 -2.73 -22.68
C ALA A 138 -41.34 -1.99 -21.78
N ALA A 139 -40.90 -1.46 -20.64
CA ALA A 139 -41.75 -0.69 -19.72
C ALA A 139 -42.33 0.56 -20.40
N ALA A 140 -41.51 1.32 -21.13
CA ALA A 140 -41.98 2.46 -21.90
C ALA A 140 -43.02 2.06 -22.97
N GLY A 141 -42.78 0.94 -23.67
CA GLY A 141 -43.72 0.35 -24.63
C GLY A 141 -45.07 -0.04 -24.01
N PHE A 142 -45.07 -0.65 -22.81
CA PHE A 142 -46.29 -0.98 -22.08
C PHE A 142 -47.07 0.26 -21.62
N ILE A 143 -46.39 1.31 -21.18
CA ILE A 143 -47.04 2.57 -20.78
C ILE A 143 -47.68 3.26 -21.99
N ALA A 144 -46.97 3.31 -23.13
CA ALA A 144 -47.46 3.94 -24.36
C ALA A 144 -48.70 3.22 -24.93
N THR A 145 -48.70 1.88 -24.94
CA THR A 145 -49.85 1.08 -25.40
C THR A 145 -51.07 1.22 -24.50
N ARG A 146 -50.88 1.33 -23.17
CA ARG A 146 -51.99 1.53 -22.22
C ARG A 146 -52.66 2.91 -22.36
N ARG A 147 -51.89 3.96 -22.67
CA ARG A 147 -52.43 5.31 -22.90
C ARG A 147 -53.28 5.40 -24.16
N ARG A 148 -52.89 4.70 -25.25
CA ARG A 148 -53.66 4.68 -26.50
C ARG A 148 -55.00 3.93 -26.41
N ARG A 149 -55.19 3.06 -25.42
CA ARG A 149 -56.47 2.35 -25.21
C ARG A 149 -57.48 3.13 -24.38
N LYS A 150 -57.08 4.27 -23.79
CA LYS A 150 -57.95 5.13 -22.96
C LYS A 150 -58.40 6.42 -23.67
N ALA A 151 -57.92 6.66 -24.90
CA ALA A 151 -58.38 7.71 -25.81
C ALA A 151 -59.22 7.06 -26.92
#